data_AF-A0A5B7TN62-F1
#
_entry.id   AF-A0A5B7TN62-F1
#
_cell.length_a   1.000
_cell.length_b   1.000
_cell.length_c   1.000
_cell.angle_alpha   90.00
_cell.angle_beta   90.00
_cell.angle_gamma   90.00
#
_symmetry.space_group_name_H-M   'P 1'
#
loop_
_entity.id
_entity.type
_entity.pdbx_description
1 polymer ?
#
loop_
_entity_poly.entity_id
_entity_poly.type
_entity_poly.pdbx_seq_one_letter_code
_entity_poly.pdbx_strand_id
1 'polypeptide(L)' 'MQIWHSSNKSVVSVNQDGKVVALKKGTATIAVKTSDGKYTAKCIVNVR' A
#
# COMPACT_ATOMS: atom_id res chain seq x y z
N MET A 1 -15.33 5.08 -0.93
CA MET A 1 -14.05 5.11 -1.68
C MET A 1 -12.94 4.74 -0.71
N GLN A 2 -12.03 3.83 -1.07
CA GLN A 2 -10.94 3.44 -0.15
C GLN A 2 -9.69 4.26 -0.47
N ILE A 3 -8.93 4.63 0.56
CA ILE A 3 -7.71 5.44 0.41
C ILE A 3 -6.52 4.52 0.62
N TRP A 4 -5.83 4.18 -0.48
CA TRP A 4 -4.60 3.40 -0.46
C TRP A 4 -3.38 4.32 -0.45
N HIS A 5 -2.39 3.96 0.37
CA HIS A 5 -1.13 4.68 0.50
C HIS A 5 0.03 3.69 0.56
N SER A 6 1.10 3.98 -0.19
CA SER A 6 2.37 3.26 -0.08
C SER A 6 3.42 4.19 0.53
N SER A 7 4.13 3.70 1.54
CA SER A 7 5.24 4.43 2.16
C SER A 7 6.43 4.60 1.22
N ASN A 8 6.57 3.74 0.19
CA ASN A 8 7.64 3.82 -0.79
C ASN A 8 7.15 3.36 -2.17
N LYS A 9 6.61 4.31 -2.95
CA LYS A 9 6.11 4.08 -4.30
C LYS A 9 7.16 3.62 -5.30
N SER A 10 8.45 3.80 -5.02
CA SER A 10 9.55 3.35 -5.89
C SER A 10 9.87 1.86 -5.70
N VAL A 11 9.47 1.28 -4.56
CA VAL A 11 9.66 -0.14 -4.22
C VAL A 11 8.37 -0.91 -4.45
N VAL A 12 7.23 -0.37 -3.96
CA VAL A 12 5.91 -0.97 -4.12
C VAL A 12 4.87 0.13 -4.40
N SER A 13 4.10 -0.04 -5.47
CA SER A 13 2.96 0.81 -5.79
C SER A 13 1.64 0.10 -5.48
N VAL A 14 0.60 0.86 -5.15
CA VAL A 14 -0.76 0.34 -4.97
C VAL A 14 -1.74 1.28 -5.68
N ASN A 15 -2.69 0.70 -6.42
CA ASN A 15 -3.72 1.47 -7.11
C ASN A 15 -5.00 1.61 -6.25
N GLN A 16 -6.00 2.32 -6.77
CA GLN A 16 -7.26 2.56 -6.05
C GLN A 16 -8.11 1.29 -5.84
N ASP A 17 -7.90 0.26 -6.65
CA ASP A 17 -8.58 -1.04 -6.52
C ASP A 17 -7.88 -1.97 -5.51
N GLY A 18 -6.80 -1.52 -4.86
CA GLY A 18 -6.01 -2.33 -3.94
C GLY A 18 -5.03 -3.28 -4.61
N LYS A 19 -4.78 -3.13 -5.92
CA LYS A 19 -3.78 -3.90 -6.65
C LYS A 19 -2.38 -3.41 -6.29
N VAL A 20 -1.61 -4.27 -5.64
CA VAL A 20 -0.23 -4.01 -5.22
C VAL A 20 0.74 -4.51 -6.28
N VAL A 21 1.71 -3.68 -6.68
CA VAL A 21 2.73 -3.96 -7.69
C VAL A 21 4.11 -3.74 -7.06
N ALA A 22 4.92 -4.80 -7.02
CA ALA A 22 6.32 -4.71 -6.66
C ALA A 22 7.14 -4.18 -7.84
N LEU A 23 7.96 -3.17 -7.60
CA LEU A 23 8.77 -2.51 -8.63
C LEU A 23 10.26 -2.76 -8.45
N LYS A 24 10.75 -2.67 -7.21
CA LYS A 24 12.17 -2.84 -6.87
C LYS A 24 12.32 -3.60 -5.57
N LYS A 25 13.49 -4.22 -5.40
CA LYS A 25 13.88 -4.84 -4.13
C LYS A 25 13.91 -3.80 -3.02
N GLY A 26 13.44 -4.19 -1.84
CA GLY A 26 13.30 -3.32 -0.68
C GLY A 26 12.01 -3.60 0.10
N THR A 27 11.86 -2.89 1.21
CA THR A 27 10.68 -3.01 2.07
C THR A 27 9.82 -1.76 1.95
N ALA A 28 8.52 -1.95 1.76
CA ALA A 28 7.53 -0.88 1.72
C ALA A 28 6.30 -1.28 2.53
N THR A 29 5.65 -0.30 3.14
CA THR A 29 4.41 -0.50 3.90
C THR A 29 3.25 0.08 3.11
N ILE A 30 2.26 -0.75 2.84
CA ILE A 30 0.99 -0.37 2.24
C ILE A 30 -0.02 -0.15 3.37
N ALA A 31 -0.69 0.98 3.38
CA ALA A 31 -1.77 1.30 4.31
C ALA A 31 -3.05 1.57 3.52
N VAL A 32 -4.18 1.05 4.01
CA VAL A 32 -5.50 1.36 3.48
C VAL A 32 -6.37 1.91 4.60
N LYS A 33 -7.12 2.96 4.27
CA LYS A 33 -8.13 3.54 5.14
C LYS A 33 -9.50 3.51 4.46
N THR A 34 -10.53 3.16 5.22
CA THR A 34 -11.91 3.33 4.75
C THR A 34 -12.23 4.82 4.58
N SER A 35 -13.12 5.18 3.65
CA SER A 35 -13.48 6.59 3.41
C SER A 35 -14.02 7.30 4.65
N ASP A 36 -14.70 6.55 5.52
CA ASP A 36 -15.23 7.06 6.79
C ASP A 36 -14.15 7.18 7.88
N GLY A 37 -12.91 6.78 7.59
CA GLY A 37 -11.77 6.85 8.50
C GLY A 37 -11.80 5.85 9.65
N LYS A 38 -12.84 5.02 9.76
CA LYS A 38 -13.08 4.14 10.91
C LYS A 38 -12.14 2.94 10.99
N TYR A 39 -11.71 2.45 9.83
CA TYR A 39 -10.84 1.29 9.75
C TYR A 39 -9.57 1.61 9.00
N THR A 40 -8.44 1.12 9.52
CA THR A 40 -7.14 1.20 8.88
C THR A 40 -6.52 -0.19 8.89
N ALA A 41 -6.09 -0.68 7.74
CA ALA A 41 -5.26 -1.88 7.64
C ALA A 41 -3.89 -1.52 7.09
N LYS A 42 -2.86 -2.24 7.53
CA LYS A 42 -1.48 -2.06 7.08
C LYS A 42 -0.90 -3.41 6.68
N CYS A 43 -0.15 -3.43 5.61
CA CYS A 43 0.57 -4.59 5.09
C CYS A 43 2.02 -4.20 4.83
N ILE A 44 2.96 -4.98 5.37
CA ILE A 44 4.40 -4.79 5.11
C ILE A 44 4.76 -5.72 3.97
N VAL A 45 5.26 -5.13 2.88
CA VAL A 45 5.69 -5.86 1.68
C VAL A 45 7.21 -5.81 1.63
N ASN A 46 7.83 -6.99 1.63
CA ASN A 46 9.27 -7.15 1.47
C ASN A 46 9.54 -7.78 0.10
N VAL A 47 10.17 -7.02 -0.79
CA VAL A 47 10.55 -7.45 -2.13
C VAL A 47 12.02 -7.86 -2.10
N ARG A 48 12.30 -9.15 -2.34
CA ARG A 48 13.65 -9.74 -2.28
C ARG A 48 14.22 -10.08 -3.65
#